data_AF-A0A447QPW7-F1
#
_entry.id   AF-A0A447QPW7-F1
#
_cell.length_a   1.000
_cell.length_b   1.000
_cell.length_c   1.000
_cell.angle_alpha   90.00
_cell.angle_beta   90.00
_cell.angle_gamma   90.00
#
_symmetry.space_group_name_H-M   'P 1'
#
loop_
_entity.id
_entity.type
_entity.pdbx_description
1 polymer ?
#
loop_
_entity_poly.entity_id
_entity_poly.type
_entity_poly.pdbx_seq_one_letter_code
_entity_poly.pdbx_strand_id
1 'polypeptide(L)' 'MSALTIYSDEQPQQALWQSRDGEQIRRQLEQVGVRFERWQADRELGNDPQPEAVIAAYQHAIDRLVAEKATKAGM' A
#
# COMPACT_ATOMS: atom_id res chain seq x y z
N MET A 1 -6.01 -8.23 1.52
CA MET A 1 -5.57 -8.60 2.89
C MET A 1 -4.06 -8.41 2.97
N SER A 2 -3.52 -7.91 4.08
CA SER A 2 -2.08 -7.72 4.27
C SER A 2 -1.66 -8.32 5.61
N ALA A 3 -0.40 -8.74 5.71
CA ALA A 3 0.22 -9.15 6.95
C ALA A 3 1.67 -8.63 6.96
N LEU A 4 2.15 -8.22 8.13
CA LEU A 4 3.54 -7.84 8.34
C LEU A 4 4.05 -8.55 9.59
N THR A 5 5.24 -9.12 9.49
CA THR A 5 5.99 -9.71 10.60
C THR A 5 7.38 -9.10 10.61
N ILE A 6 7.84 -8.68 11.78
CA ILE A 6 9.15 -8.06 12.00
C ILE A 6 9.97 -9.00 12.87
N TYR A 7 11.21 -9.24 12.46
CA TYR A 7 12.18 -10.09 13.14
C TYR A 7 13.43 -9.28 13.51
N SER A 8 14.17 -9.74 14.51
CA SER A 8 15.56 -9.32 14.71
C SER A 8 16.45 -10.09 13.74
N ASP A 9 17.53 -9.46 13.27
CA ASP A 9 18.57 -10.13 12.49
C ASP A 9 19.26 -11.23 13.31
N GLU A 10 19.40 -11.02 14.62
CA GLU A 10 20.06 -11.96 15.53
C GLU A 10 19.19 -13.19 15.87
N GLN A 11 17.86 -13.06 15.76
CA GLN A 11 16.90 -14.09 16.17
C GLN A 11 15.73 -14.19 15.17
N PRO A 12 15.99 -14.65 13.93
CA PRO A 12 14.99 -14.66 12.85
C PRO A 12 13.85 -15.67 13.07
N GLN A 13 13.98 -16.56 14.06
CA GLN A 13 12.97 -17.56 14.40
C GLN A 13 11.88 -17.01 15.33
N GLN A 14 12.13 -15.87 15.98
CA GLN A 14 11.19 -15.26 16.93
C GLN A 14 10.71 -13.92 16.38
N ALA A 15 9.41 -13.85 16.07
CA ALA A 15 8.80 -12.59 15.65
C ALA A 15 8.80 -11.59 16.80
N LEU A 16 9.40 -10.41 16.57
CA LEU A 16 9.33 -9.28 17.49
C LEU A 16 7.95 -8.64 17.45
N TRP A 17 7.34 -8.63 16.28
CA TRP A 17 6.05 -8.01 16.06
C TRP A 17 5.34 -8.66 14.87
N GLN A 18 4.02 -8.75 14.95
CA GLN A 18 3.19 -9.22 13.84
C GLN A 18 1.82 -8.52 13.86
N SER A 19 1.29 -8.20 12.69
CA SER A 19 -0.10 -7.73 12.56
C SER A 19 -0.67 -8.00 11.18
N ARG A 20 -2.00 -8.04 11.12
CA ARG A 20 -2.80 -8.07 9.89
C ARG A 20 -3.64 -6.79 9.70
N ASP A 21 -3.62 -5.91 10.70
CA ASP A 21 -4.33 -4.64 10.68
C ASP A 21 -3.61 -3.64 9.77
N GLY A 22 -4.33 -3.05 8.82
CA GLY A 22 -3.72 -2.16 7.82
C GLY A 22 -3.13 -0.88 8.42
N GLU A 23 -3.76 -0.31 9.44
CA GLU A 23 -3.28 0.91 10.08
C GLU A 23 -2.06 0.65 10.95
N GLN A 24 -2.04 -0.47 11.67
CA GLN A 24 -0.85 -0.87 12.43
C GLN A 24 0.34 -1.13 11.50
N ILE A 25 0.11 -1.82 10.38
CA ILE A 25 1.14 -2.07 9.36
C ILE A 25 1.68 -0.74 8.81
N ARG A 26 0.79 0.18 8.43
CA ARG A 26 1.18 1.52 7.94
C ARG A 26 2.10 2.22 8.93
N ARG A 27 1.72 2.26 10.21
CA ARG A 27 2.52 2.91 11.27
C ARG A 27 3.89 2.28 11.44
N GLN A 28 4.02 0.95 11.39
CA GLN A 28 5.32 0.28 11.49
C GLN A 28 6.22 0.59 10.29
N LEU A 29 5.67 0.55 9.07
CA LEU A 29 6.43 0.81 7.85
C LEU A 29 6.85 2.29 7.73
N GLU A 30 6.01 3.22 8.17
CA GLU A 30 6.32 4.65 8.19
C GLU A 30 7.56 4.99 9.04
N GLN A 31 7.80 4.25 10.13
CA GLN A 31 8.98 4.46 10.99
C GLN A 31 10.30 4.24 10.27
N VAL A 32 10.32 3.40 9.22
CA VAL A 32 11.48 3.11 8.40
C VAL A 32 11.41 3.78 7.02
N GLY A 33 10.50 4.74 6.84
CA GLY A 33 10.34 5.49 5.59
C GLY A 33 9.66 4.71 4.46
N VAL A 34 9.03 3.58 4.76
CA VAL A 34 8.29 2.78 3.77
C VAL A 34 6.84 3.23 3.73
N ARG A 35 6.40 3.73 2.57
CA ARG A 35 4.99 4.11 2.34
C ARG A 35 4.13 2.87 2.13
N PHE A 36 3.01 2.80 2.84
CA PHE A 36 2.00 1.76 2.68
C PHE A 36 0.62 2.41 2.53
N GLU A 37 -0.09 2.04 1.47
CA GLU A 37 -1.44 2.55 1.18
C GLU A 37 -2.37 1.42 0.73
N ARG A 38 -3.66 1.60 1.00
CA ARG A 38 -4.74 0.79 0.43
C ARG A 38 -5.68 1.72 -0.32
N TRP A 39 -5.82 1.51 -1.62
CA TRP A 39 -6.76 2.28 -2.44
C TRP A 39 -8.07 1.54 -2.59
N GLN A 40 -9.16 2.30 -2.69
CA GLN A 40 -10.48 1.75 -2.98
C GLN A 40 -10.83 2.08 -4.42
N ALA A 41 -11.38 1.12 -5.14
CA ALA A 41 -11.96 1.37 -6.45
C ALA A 41 -13.10 2.38 -6.32
N ASP A 42 -13.22 3.30 -7.27
CA ASP A 42 -14.30 4.29 -7.29
C ASP A 42 -15.64 3.73 -7.83
N ARG A 43 -15.63 2.47 -8.26
CA ARG A 43 -16.77 1.75 -8.82
C ARG A 43 -16.68 0.27 -8.49
N GLU A 44 -17.81 -0.42 -8.56
CA GLU A 44 -17.84 -1.87 -8.44
C GLU A 44 -17.15 -2.52 -9.64
N LEU A 45 -16.27 -3.47 -9.35
CA LEU A 45 -15.68 -4.35 -10.34
C LEU A 45 -16.52 -5.62 -10.38
N GLY A 46 -16.99 -6.00 -11.57
CA GLY A 46 -17.75 -7.24 -11.76
C GLY A 46 -16.91 -8.48 -11.41
N ASN A 47 -17.48 -9.68 -11.61
CA ASN A 47 -16.84 -10.93 -11.18
C ASN A 47 -15.55 -11.27 -11.96
N ASP A 48 -15.44 -10.78 -13.21
CA ASP A 48 -14.28 -10.93 -14.08
C ASP A 48 -14.07 -9.63 -14.90
N PRO A 49 -13.60 -8.56 -14.25
CA PRO A 49 -13.45 -7.27 -14.89
C PRO A 49 -12.27 -7.31 -15.88
N GLN A 50 -12.47 -6.75 -17.07
CA GLN A 50 -11.36 -6.60 -18.01
C GLN A 50 -10.30 -5.65 -17.44
N PRO A 51 -9.00 -5.85 -17.74
CA PRO A 51 -7.90 -5.05 -17.19
C PRO A 51 -8.12 -3.53 -17.32
N GLU A 52 -8.65 -3.07 -18.44
CA GLU A 52 -8.93 -1.66 -18.71
C GLU A 52 -9.95 -1.09 -17.72
N ALA A 53 -10.97 -1.87 -17.37
CA ALA A 53 -11.98 -1.47 -16.39
C ALA A 53 -11.39 -1.39 -14.98
N VAL A 54 -10.45 -2.28 -14.64
CA VAL A 54 -9.71 -2.24 -13.37
C VAL A 54 -8.85 -0.98 -13.29
N ILE A 55 -8.06 -0.67 -14.31
CA ILE A 55 -7.22 0.54 -14.33
C ILE A 55 -8.10 1.80 -14.20
N ALA A 56 -9.19 1.88 -14.97
CA ALA A 56 -10.12 3.00 -14.89
C ALA A 56 -10.69 3.22 -13.48
N ALA A 57 -11.00 2.13 -12.75
CA ALA A 57 -11.52 2.20 -11.38
C ALA A 57 -10.51 2.71 -10.33
N TYR A 58 -9.21 2.65 -10.64
CA TYR A 58 -8.11 3.14 -9.79
C TYR A 58 -7.42 4.39 -10.35
N GLN A 59 -7.88 4.93 -11.47
CA GLN A 59 -7.23 6.03 -12.18
C GLN A 59 -7.02 7.25 -11.28
N HIS A 60 -8.01 7.58 -10.44
CA HIS A 60 -7.92 8.69 -9.49
C HIS A 60 -6.72 8.56 -8.51
N ALA A 61 -6.42 7.34 -8.06
CA ALA A 61 -5.32 7.09 -7.14
C ALA A 61 -3.95 7.14 -7.86
N ILE A 62 -3.92 6.66 -9.10
CA ILE A 62 -2.76 6.75 -9.99
C ILE A 62 -2.44 8.22 -10.28
N ASP A 63 -3.43 9.01 -10.68
CA ASP A 63 -3.28 10.43 -10.99
C ASP A 63 -2.76 11.22 -9.78
N ARG A 64 -3.30 10.94 -8.59
CA ARG A 64 -2.80 11.52 -7.33
C ARG A 64 -1.33 11.21 -7.10
N LEU A 65 -0.92 9.96 -7.33
CA LEU A 65 0.47 9.52 -7.12
C LEU A 65 1.43 10.15 -8.15
N VAL A 66 1.00 10.28 -9.41
CA VAL A 66 1.75 10.99 -10.46
C VAL A 66 1.92 12.46 -10.10
N ALA A 67 0.83 13.13 -9.69
CA ALA A 67 0.87 14.53 -9.30
C ALA A 67 1.80 14.78 -8.10
N GLU A 68 1.76 13.93 -7.08
CA GLU A 68 2.65 14.02 -5.92
C GLU A 68 4.13 13.92 -6.33
N LYS A 69 4.47 13.01 -7.25
CA LYS A 69 5.83 12.87 -7.77
C LYS A 69 6.25 14.04 -8.65
N ALA A 70 5.34 14.56 -9.48
CA ALA A 70 5.60 15.71 -10.33
C ALA A 70 5.92 16.96 -9.49
N THR A 71 5.18 17.21 -8.40
CA THR A 71 5.47 18.31 -7.46
C THR A 71 6.84 18.16 -6.79
N LYS A 72 7.24 16.93 -6.45
CA LYS A 72 8.55 16.65 -5.84
C LYS A 72 9.72 16.76 -6.83
N ALA A 73 9.48 16.66 -8.13
CA ALA A 73 10.51 16.79 -9.18
C ALA A 73 10.72 18.24 -9.66
N GLY A 74 9.81 19.16 -9.28
CA GLY A 74 9.90 20.59 -9.60
C GLY A 74 10.52 21.46 -8.51
N MET A 75 11.04 20.84 -7.43
CA MET A 75 11.92 21.45 -6.42
C MET A 75 13.31 20.84 -6.53
#